data_AF-A0ABF7R0K6-F1
#
_entry.id   AF-A0ABF7R0K6-F1
#
_cell.length_a   1.000
_cell.length_b   1.000
_cell.length_c   1.000
_cell.angle_alpha   90.00
_cell.angle_beta   90.00
_cell.angle_gamma   90.00
#
_symmetry.space_group_name_H-M   'P 1'
#
loop_
_entity.id
_entity.type
_entity.pdbx_description
1 polymer ?
#
loop_
_entity_poly.entity_id
_entity_poly.type
_entity_poly.pdbx_seq_one_letter_code
_entity_poly.pdbx_strand_id
1 'polypeptide(L)'
;MSPCYSSFSLRSDDSIYVNNPNGALIIRQSLSHNFPKKFSSGGCAKIGKHQTVRYKLRGINMQKPTHRNFKRRPKRYAHPVDAKVGDRFPLSIKKLGVEGQGIGYFKHKVCFVPGALPGEVVVAEVTVVHDNYLEAKLHQLRQPSPDRVTPKDAYAGLAGGFELETLAYDKQLAFKKQVVLEALAKFKPLGYRHYWVKDTLAAPHPYGYRNKAQFQVRMQDGHVVAGLYQTNSHTVVDMQTCAVQMPGTMKIINTLVKLIEELAIPVYNEANQSGIIKTLAVRESLATGQIQVAIITNTAKLIKKHALLVAIEDQLPEVTSVVQNVNPGDTPLVWGDETTLLYGQDYITESLMGLDFRLSARSFLQLNPEQTEVLYEEAAKALDLSKDDTLIDAYAGIGTIGLSLANRVKQVIGMETIADAVQDANNNATLNGVTNARYEVGPAEELLPKWRSQGQHFDALVVDPPRTGLDNALIDTILQEKPAKFAYVSCNMATLARNLARLVPTYRVAYIQPVDMLPQTPRCEAVVKLVLNEN
;
A
#
# COMPACT_ATOMS: atom_id res chain seq x y z
N MET A 1 1.29 36.51 -22.49
CA MET A 1 2.32 35.61 -23.03
C MET A 1 2.66 34.60 -21.94
N SER A 2 2.10 33.40 -22.05
CA SER A 2 2.27 32.31 -21.09
C SER A 2 3.45 31.42 -21.48
N PRO A 3 4.02 30.69 -20.51
CA PRO A 3 4.09 29.25 -20.68
C PRO A 3 3.50 28.51 -19.48
N CYS A 4 2.72 27.48 -19.81
CA CYS A 4 2.08 26.54 -18.92
C CYS A 4 3.12 25.60 -18.29
N TYR A 5 3.05 25.41 -16.97
CA TYR A 5 3.58 24.22 -16.31
C TYR A 5 2.40 23.36 -15.86
N SER A 6 2.34 22.14 -16.37
CA SER A 6 1.39 21.09 -16.00
C SER A 6 1.77 20.53 -14.63
N SER A 7 0.91 20.73 -13.63
CA SER A 7 0.97 20.09 -12.32
C SER A 7 0.43 18.66 -12.39
N PHE A 8 1.17 17.71 -11.82
CA PHE A 8 0.79 16.30 -11.68
C PHE A 8 0.20 16.08 -10.27
N SER A 9 -0.99 15.47 -10.16
CA SER A 9 -1.54 15.03 -8.87
C SER A 9 -0.95 13.67 -8.50
N LEU A 10 -0.32 13.56 -7.33
CA LEU A 10 0.18 12.30 -6.79
C LEU A 10 -0.53 11.95 -5.49
N ARG A 11 -0.85 10.65 -5.38
CA ARG A 11 -1.49 10.01 -4.23
C ARG A 11 -0.55 10.10 -3.03
N SER A 12 -1.09 10.44 -1.86
CA SER A 12 -0.40 10.27 -0.58
C SER A 12 -0.19 8.78 -0.35
N ASP A 13 1.00 8.25 -0.67
CA ASP A 13 1.59 7.00 -0.16
C ASP A 13 3.00 6.84 -0.78
N ASP A 14 3.99 6.46 0.03
CA ASP A 14 5.40 6.24 -0.34
C ASP A 14 5.58 5.34 -1.58
N SER A 15 5.73 5.93 -2.78
CA SER A 15 6.48 5.37 -3.91
C SER A 15 6.54 6.34 -5.10
N ILE A 16 7.75 6.64 -5.55
CA ILE A 16 8.04 7.56 -6.67
C ILE A 16 7.92 6.81 -8.00
N TYR A 17 7.11 7.33 -8.93
CA TYR A 17 7.16 6.96 -10.35
C TYR A 17 7.59 8.18 -11.18
N VAL A 18 8.76 8.10 -11.84
CA VAL A 18 9.17 9.07 -12.86
C VAL A 18 9.06 8.41 -14.23
N ASN A 19 8.15 8.89 -15.08
CA ASN A 19 8.07 8.54 -16.50
C ASN A 19 8.84 9.60 -17.32
N ASN A 20 9.83 9.19 -18.12
CA ASN A 20 10.48 10.06 -19.11
C ASN A 20 10.19 9.53 -20.53
N PRO A 21 9.70 10.37 -21.47
CA PRO A 21 9.33 9.95 -22.82
C PRO A 21 10.48 9.52 -23.75
N ASN A 22 11.75 9.59 -23.34
CA ASN A 22 12.90 9.24 -24.19
C ASN A 22 13.74 8.08 -23.63
N GLY A 23 13.18 6.86 -23.64
CA GLY A 23 13.84 5.55 -23.67
C GLY A 23 15.34 5.39 -23.30
N ALA A 24 15.78 5.92 -22.16
CA ALA A 24 17.11 5.65 -21.59
C ALA A 24 17.01 5.55 -20.06
N LEU A 25 17.35 4.38 -19.53
CA LEU A 25 17.43 4.09 -18.10
C LEU A 25 18.71 4.71 -17.53
N ILE A 26 18.60 5.78 -16.73
CA ILE A 26 19.73 6.30 -15.94
C ILE A 26 19.41 6.02 -14.46
N ILE A 27 20.13 5.05 -13.89
CA ILE A 27 20.16 4.78 -12.46
C ILE A 27 20.99 5.90 -11.82
N ARG A 28 20.37 6.82 -11.06
CA ARG A 28 21.12 7.69 -10.14
C ARG A 28 21.30 6.95 -8.82
N GLN A 29 22.48 6.36 -8.62
CA GLN A 29 23.00 6.02 -7.30
C GLN A 29 23.20 7.32 -6.49
N SER A 30 22.67 7.36 -5.27
CA SER A 30 23.10 8.31 -4.26
C SER A 30 24.52 7.95 -3.83
N LEU A 31 25.52 8.61 -4.42
CA LEU A 31 26.88 8.57 -3.93
C LEU A 31 26.97 9.45 -2.67
N SER A 32 26.81 8.84 -1.49
CA SER A 32 27.28 9.38 -0.23
C SER A 32 28.81 9.42 -0.25
N HIS A 33 29.39 10.58 -0.57
CA HIS A 33 30.83 10.78 -0.42
C HIS A 33 31.17 11.08 1.04
N ASN A 34 31.71 10.08 1.73
CA ASN A 34 32.65 10.27 2.83
C ASN A 34 34.03 10.54 2.22
N PHE A 35 34.52 11.77 2.32
CA PHE A 35 35.93 12.10 2.10
C PHE A 35 36.64 12.22 3.47
N PRO A 36 37.74 11.49 3.72
CA PRO A 36 38.70 11.87 4.74
C PRO A 36 39.69 12.91 4.17
N LYS A 37 40.09 13.85 5.04
CA LYS A 37 41.05 14.92 4.76
C LYS A 37 42.48 14.40 4.52
N LYS A 38 43.23 15.23 3.77
CA LYS A 38 44.69 15.35 3.57
C LYS A 38 45.32 14.44 2.51
N PHE A 39 45.74 15.03 1.40
CA PHE A 39 47.17 15.21 1.09
C PHE A 39 47.35 16.30 0.00
N SER A 40 48.31 17.18 0.24
CA SER A 40 48.78 18.24 -0.65
C SER A 40 49.80 17.71 -1.65
N SER A 41 49.76 18.26 -2.87
CA SER A 41 50.88 18.63 -3.77
C SER A 41 50.60 18.23 -5.22
N GLY A 42 50.92 19.17 -6.12
CA GLY A 42 50.42 19.22 -7.49
C GLY A 42 51.01 18.21 -8.47
N GLY A 43 50.41 18.18 -9.65
CA GLY A 43 50.89 17.40 -10.77
C GLY A 43 49.87 17.30 -11.90
N CYS A 44 50.04 18.15 -12.91
CA CYS A 44 49.28 18.20 -14.15
C CYS A 44 49.50 16.93 -15.01
N ALA A 45 48.44 16.31 -15.54
CA ALA A 45 48.58 15.34 -16.64
C ALA A 45 47.32 15.25 -17.53
N LYS A 46 47.58 15.19 -18.84
CA LYS A 46 46.69 15.38 -19.99
C LYS A 46 45.72 14.21 -20.20
N ILE A 47 44.51 14.55 -20.68
CA ILE A 47 43.48 13.61 -21.16
C ILE A 47 43.85 13.10 -22.56
N GLY A 48 43.99 11.78 -22.70
CA GLY A 48 44.23 11.07 -23.97
C GLY A 48 42.97 10.39 -24.52
N LYS A 49 42.85 10.40 -25.85
CA LYS A 49 41.70 9.99 -26.67
C LYS A 49 41.32 8.51 -26.54
N HIS A 50 40.01 8.22 -26.54
CA HIS A 50 39.44 6.88 -26.71
C HIS A 50 39.74 6.30 -28.12
N GLN A 51 40.29 5.09 -28.18
CA GLN A 51 40.31 4.23 -29.37
C GLN A 51 39.25 3.12 -29.23
N THR A 52 38.47 2.91 -30.29
CA THR A 52 37.49 1.82 -30.40
C THR A 52 38.11 0.67 -31.20
N VAL A 53 38.19 -0.52 -30.62
CA VAL A 53 38.69 -1.74 -31.30
C VAL A 53 37.51 -2.48 -31.94
N ARG A 54 37.57 -2.72 -33.26
CA ARG A 54 36.62 -3.58 -34.01
C ARG A 54 37.23 -4.96 -34.23
N TYR A 55 36.52 -6.02 -33.83
CA TYR A 55 36.81 -7.38 -34.30
C TYR A 55 36.01 -7.70 -35.58
N LYS A 56 36.70 -8.27 -36.57
CA LYS A 56 36.15 -8.84 -37.81
C LYS A 56 35.89 -10.33 -37.59
N LEU A 57 34.67 -10.80 -37.83
CA LEU A 57 34.39 -12.22 -38.05
C LEU A 57 33.94 -12.43 -39.50
N ARG A 58 34.56 -13.42 -40.16
CA ARG A 58 34.37 -13.83 -41.55
C ARG A 58 33.14 -14.73 -41.70
N GLY A 59 32.60 -14.75 -42.91
CA GLY A 59 31.27 -15.22 -43.25
C GLY A 59 31.03 -16.74 -43.17
N ILE A 60 29.75 -17.07 -43.01
CA ILE A 60 29.13 -18.27 -43.56
C ILE A 60 27.87 -17.82 -44.31
N ASN A 61 27.73 -18.31 -45.52
CA ASN A 61 26.74 -17.97 -46.52
C ASN A 61 25.46 -18.80 -46.28
N MET A 62 24.33 -18.16 -45.98
CA MET A 62 23.01 -18.82 -46.02
C MET A 62 22.11 -18.08 -47.02
N GLN A 63 21.54 -18.88 -47.93
CA GLN A 63 20.71 -18.48 -49.06
C GLN A 63 19.52 -17.60 -48.63
N LYS A 64 19.27 -16.51 -49.37
CA LYS A 64 18.11 -15.64 -49.20
C LYS A 64 16.82 -16.36 -49.65
N PRO A 65 15.80 -16.52 -48.78
CA PRO A 65 14.46 -16.85 -49.25
C PRO A 65 13.80 -15.58 -49.81
N THR A 66 13.16 -15.75 -50.96
CA THR A 66 12.36 -14.78 -51.70
C THR A 66 11.37 -13.98 -50.84
N HIS A 67 11.40 -12.65 -50.95
CA HIS A 67 10.41 -11.76 -50.35
C HIS A 67 9.01 -12.01 -50.96
N ARG A 68 8.20 -12.83 -50.29
CA ARG A 68 6.73 -12.80 -50.47
C ARG A 68 6.19 -11.56 -49.74
N ASN A 69 5.63 -10.64 -50.51
CA ASN A 69 4.86 -9.49 -50.02
C ASN A 69 3.68 -9.96 -49.16
N PHE A 70 3.87 -10.11 -47.85
CA PHE A 70 2.77 -10.09 -46.91
C PHE A 70 2.21 -8.68 -46.88
N LYS A 71 1.14 -8.42 -47.64
CA LYS A 71 0.26 -7.27 -47.41
C LYS A 71 -0.12 -7.29 -45.94
N ARG A 72 0.43 -6.36 -45.14
CA ARG A 72 -0.03 -6.07 -43.78
C ARG A 72 -1.55 -5.91 -43.85
N ARG A 73 -2.28 -6.76 -43.13
CA ARG A 73 -3.70 -6.51 -42.87
C ARG A 73 -3.83 -5.09 -42.32
N PRO A 74 -4.72 -4.25 -42.87
CA PRO A 74 -4.89 -2.91 -42.32
C PRO A 74 -5.29 -3.05 -40.86
N LYS A 75 -4.61 -2.30 -39.97
CA LYS A 75 -5.15 -2.04 -38.63
C LYS A 75 -6.54 -1.48 -38.86
N ARG A 76 -7.59 -2.16 -38.38
CA ARG A 76 -8.92 -1.56 -38.27
C ARG A 76 -8.76 -0.37 -37.32
N TYR A 77 -8.53 0.80 -37.89
CA TYR A 77 -8.71 2.04 -37.17
C TYR A 77 -10.19 2.08 -36.80
N ALA A 78 -10.48 1.89 -35.51
CA ALA A 78 -11.75 2.28 -34.96
C ALA A 78 -12.00 3.72 -35.40
N HIS A 79 -13.16 4.01 -35.97
CA HIS A 79 -13.58 5.39 -36.18
C HIS A 79 -13.35 6.16 -34.88
N PRO A 80 -12.72 7.35 -34.92
CA PRO A 80 -12.55 8.15 -33.70
C PRO A 80 -13.94 8.40 -33.15
N VAL A 81 -14.23 7.77 -32.01
CA VAL A 81 -15.45 8.07 -31.25
C VAL A 81 -15.31 9.50 -30.79
N ASP A 82 -16.05 10.39 -31.44
CA ASP A 82 -16.19 11.81 -31.09
C ASP A 82 -17.10 11.86 -29.85
N ALA A 83 -16.48 11.71 -28.68
CA ALA A 83 -17.07 11.99 -27.39
C ALA A 83 -16.33 13.18 -26.82
N LYS A 84 -17.07 14.16 -26.30
CA LYS A 84 -16.55 15.38 -25.70
C LYS A 84 -16.83 15.37 -24.21
N VAL A 85 -16.00 16.09 -23.46
CA VAL A 85 -16.26 16.33 -22.03
C VAL A 85 -17.62 17.01 -21.89
N GLY A 86 -18.44 16.49 -20.98
CA GLY A 86 -19.83 16.91 -20.77
C GLY A 86 -20.87 16.13 -21.58
N ASP A 87 -20.47 15.32 -22.56
CA ASP A 87 -21.42 14.46 -23.28
C ASP A 87 -22.08 13.47 -22.33
N ARG A 88 -23.40 13.29 -22.51
CA ARG A 88 -24.22 12.38 -21.72
C ARG A 88 -24.83 11.29 -22.59
N PHE A 89 -24.69 10.04 -22.17
CA PHE A 89 -25.28 8.91 -22.88
C PHE A 89 -25.70 7.77 -21.93
N PRO A 90 -26.73 6.99 -22.29
CA PRO A 90 -27.05 5.77 -21.58
C PRO A 90 -25.91 4.75 -21.76
N LEU A 91 -25.50 4.11 -20.67
CA LEU A 91 -24.43 3.13 -20.63
C LEU A 91 -24.87 1.95 -19.75
N SER A 92 -24.83 0.74 -20.32
CA SER A 92 -24.97 -0.48 -19.54
C SER A 92 -23.65 -0.88 -18.92
N ILE A 93 -23.63 -1.03 -17.59
CA ILE A 93 -22.44 -1.46 -16.86
C ILE A 93 -22.35 -2.98 -16.87
N LYS A 94 -21.20 -3.50 -17.30
CA LYS A 94 -20.98 -4.94 -17.54
C LYS A 94 -20.21 -5.61 -16.42
N LYS A 95 -19.25 -4.90 -15.82
CA LYS A 95 -18.40 -5.41 -14.75
C LYS A 95 -17.78 -4.27 -13.95
N LEU A 96 -17.10 -4.61 -12.87
CA LEU A 96 -16.26 -3.68 -12.12
C LEU A 96 -14.80 -3.77 -12.60
N GLY A 97 -14.08 -2.66 -12.52
CA GLY A 97 -12.63 -2.60 -12.63
C GLY A 97 -11.96 -2.88 -11.29
N VAL A 98 -10.63 -3.00 -11.31
CA VAL A 98 -9.82 -3.35 -10.13
C VAL A 98 -9.86 -2.31 -9.00
N GLU A 99 -10.28 -1.07 -9.28
CA GLU A 99 -10.49 -0.02 -8.28
C GLU A 99 -11.97 0.16 -7.93
N GLY A 100 -12.84 -0.80 -8.28
CA GLY A 100 -14.28 -0.75 -7.97
C GLY A 100 -15.12 0.15 -8.89
N GLN A 101 -14.54 0.71 -9.94
CA GLN A 101 -15.25 1.52 -10.93
C GLN A 101 -16.08 0.66 -11.89
N GLY A 102 -17.31 1.08 -12.21
CA GLY A 102 -18.12 0.43 -13.23
C GLY A 102 -17.49 0.53 -14.62
N ILE A 103 -17.55 -0.56 -15.39
CA ILE A 103 -17.04 -0.62 -16.76
C ILE A 103 -18.20 -0.89 -17.71
N GLY A 104 -18.41 0.05 -18.63
CA GLY A 104 -19.29 -0.09 -19.79
C GLY A 104 -18.53 0.12 -21.10
N TYR A 105 -19.22 -0.08 -22.22
CA TYR A 105 -18.66 0.13 -23.55
C TYR A 105 -19.55 1.10 -24.35
N PHE A 106 -18.99 2.24 -24.74
CA PHE A 106 -19.66 3.22 -25.60
C PHE A 106 -18.97 3.27 -26.96
N LYS A 107 -19.68 2.91 -28.04
CA LYS A 107 -19.14 2.87 -29.42
C LYS A 107 -17.77 2.16 -29.50
N HIS A 108 -17.64 1.01 -28.82
CA HIS A 108 -16.41 0.20 -28.68
C HIS A 108 -15.25 0.81 -27.87
N LYS A 109 -15.41 1.99 -27.28
CA LYS A 109 -14.49 2.51 -26.25
C LYS A 109 -14.91 2.04 -24.86
N VAL A 110 -13.92 1.69 -24.04
CA VAL A 110 -14.12 1.39 -22.62
C VAL A 110 -14.50 2.69 -21.91
N CYS A 111 -15.51 2.67 -21.05
CA CYS A 111 -15.90 3.81 -20.24
C CYS A 111 -15.92 3.40 -18.77
N PHE A 112 -15.17 4.13 -17.94
CA PHE A 112 -15.09 3.95 -16.50
C PHE A 112 -16.04 4.92 -15.79
N VAL A 113 -16.89 4.38 -14.92
CA VAL A 113 -17.90 5.14 -14.18
C VAL A 113 -17.85 4.74 -12.69
N PRO A 114 -17.11 5.48 -11.85
CA PRO A 114 -17.09 5.25 -10.40
C PRO A 114 -18.50 5.28 -9.80
N GLY A 115 -18.77 4.39 -8.84
CA GLY A 115 -20.08 4.27 -8.17
C GLY A 115 -21.17 3.55 -8.98
N ALA A 116 -20.92 3.16 -10.23
CA ALA A 116 -21.84 2.38 -11.05
C ALA A 116 -21.55 0.88 -10.95
N LEU A 117 -22.59 0.04 -10.84
CA LEU A 117 -22.48 -1.39 -10.55
C LEU A 117 -22.85 -2.27 -11.75
N PRO A 118 -22.34 -3.52 -11.84
CA PRO A 118 -22.74 -4.45 -12.89
C PRO A 118 -24.25 -4.70 -12.90
N GLY A 119 -24.82 -4.78 -14.11
CA GLY A 119 -26.27 -4.94 -14.30
C GLY A 119 -27.03 -3.61 -14.36
N GLU A 120 -26.39 -2.49 -14.05
CA GLU A 120 -27.03 -1.17 -14.12
C GLU A 120 -27.11 -0.60 -15.53
N VAL A 121 -28.11 0.25 -15.71
CA VAL A 121 -28.15 1.22 -16.81
C VAL A 121 -28.07 2.62 -16.21
N VAL A 122 -27.00 3.35 -16.54
CA VAL A 122 -26.75 4.71 -16.06
C VAL A 122 -26.74 5.69 -17.22
N VAL A 123 -27.02 6.96 -16.96
CA VAL A 123 -26.56 8.06 -17.81
C VAL A 123 -25.17 8.44 -17.32
N ALA A 124 -24.16 8.18 -18.15
CA ALA A 124 -22.78 8.56 -17.88
C ALA A 124 -22.52 9.95 -18.47
N GLU A 125 -21.88 10.84 -17.71
CA GLU A 125 -21.40 12.15 -18.18
C GLU A 125 -19.87 12.11 -18.29
N VAL A 126 -19.34 12.29 -19.50
CA VAL A 126 -17.89 12.22 -19.76
C VAL A 126 -17.16 13.32 -19.02
N THR A 127 -16.14 12.95 -18.24
CA THR A 127 -15.27 13.88 -17.51
C THR A 127 -13.90 14.00 -18.17
N VAL A 128 -13.37 12.90 -18.71
CA VAL A 128 -12.06 12.88 -19.41
C VAL A 128 -12.13 11.97 -20.64
N VAL A 129 -11.54 12.43 -21.74
CA VAL A 129 -11.45 11.68 -23.00
C VAL A 129 -10.00 11.27 -23.21
N HIS A 130 -9.75 9.96 -23.27
CA HIS A 130 -8.46 9.40 -23.66
C HIS A 130 -8.58 8.71 -25.03
N ASP A 131 -7.44 8.34 -25.62
CA ASP A 131 -7.39 7.68 -26.93
C ASP A 131 -8.19 6.37 -26.94
N ASN A 132 -8.03 5.55 -25.89
CA ASN A 132 -8.55 4.19 -25.82
C ASN A 132 -9.73 4.00 -24.85
N TYR A 133 -10.00 4.98 -23.99
CA TYR A 133 -11.05 4.89 -22.98
C TYR A 133 -11.61 6.26 -22.61
N LEU A 134 -12.73 6.26 -21.90
CA LEU A 134 -13.39 7.43 -21.34
C LEU A 134 -13.44 7.29 -19.83
N GLU A 135 -13.30 8.40 -19.13
CA GLU A 135 -13.72 8.54 -17.74
C GLU A 135 -15.02 9.33 -17.71
N ALA A 136 -15.95 8.90 -16.89
CA ALA A 136 -17.24 9.55 -16.74
C ALA A 136 -17.71 9.47 -15.28
N LYS A 137 -18.58 10.40 -14.90
CA LYS A 137 -19.30 10.35 -13.63
C LYS A 137 -20.72 9.82 -13.84
N LEU A 138 -21.26 9.18 -12.81
CA LEU A 138 -22.67 8.77 -12.78
C LEU A 138 -23.53 10.04 -12.70
N HIS A 139 -24.23 10.38 -13.79
CA HIS A 139 -25.13 11.54 -13.83
C HIS A 139 -26.54 11.17 -13.38
N GLN A 140 -27.03 10.01 -13.81
CA GLN A 140 -28.36 9.51 -13.43
C GLN A 140 -28.37 7.99 -13.43
N LEU A 141 -28.97 7.37 -12.40
CA LEU A 141 -29.25 5.95 -12.38
C LEU A 141 -30.63 5.69 -13.01
N ARG A 142 -30.69 4.91 -14.11
CA ARG A 142 -31.95 4.56 -14.79
C ARG A 142 -32.50 3.21 -14.35
N GLN A 143 -31.60 2.24 -14.18
CA GLN A 143 -31.92 0.91 -13.71
C GLN A 143 -30.88 0.51 -12.64
N PRO A 144 -31.28 0.42 -11.35
CA PRO A 144 -30.39 -0.03 -10.29
C PRO A 144 -30.11 -1.52 -10.38
N SER A 145 -28.95 -1.94 -9.88
CA SER A 145 -28.63 -3.34 -9.64
C SER A 145 -29.37 -3.82 -8.39
N PRO A 146 -29.85 -5.09 -8.34
CA PRO A 146 -30.38 -5.67 -7.10
C PRO A 146 -29.32 -5.73 -5.98
N ASP A 147 -28.04 -5.66 -6.33
CA ASP A 147 -26.92 -5.69 -5.39
C ASP A 147 -26.53 -4.29 -4.87
N ARG A 148 -27.23 -3.23 -5.32
CA ARG A 148 -27.00 -1.86 -4.83
C ARG A 148 -27.58 -1.70 -3.44
N VAL A 149 -26.77 -1.15 -2.53
CA VAL A 149 -27.20 -0.73 -1.19
C VAL A 149 -27.00 0.77 -0.99
N THR A 150 -27.70 1.33 -0.02
CA THR A 150 -27.48 2.71 0.43
C THR A 150 -26.17 2.78 1.22
N PRO A 151 -25.22 3.65 0.84
CA PRO A 151 -23.98 3.82 1.61
C PRO A 151 -24.29 4.40 2.99
N LYS A 152 -23.48 4.07 4.00
CA LYS A 152 -23.61 4.64 5.35
C LYS A 152 -22.96 6.02 5.42
N ASP A 153 -21.84 6.20 4.74
CA ASP A 153 -21.11 7.46 4.72
C ASP A 153 -21.67 8.41 3.66
N ALA A 154 -21.97 9.65 4.08
CA ALA A 154 -22.39 10.72 3.17
C ALA A 154 -21.27 11.14 2.18
N TYR A 155 -20.03 10.71 2.46
CA TYR A 155 -18.82 11.03 1.69
C TYR A 155 -18.56 10.04 0.55
N ALA A 156 -19.40 8.99 0.41
CA ALA A 156 -19.27 8.00 -0.65
C ALA A 156 -19.27 8.66 -2.03
N GLY A 157 -18.18 8.47 -2.78
CA GLY A 157 -17.99 9.09 -4.11
C GLY A 157 -17.39 10.50 -4.11
N LEU A 158 -17.16 11.10 -2.93
CA LEU A 158 -16.45 12.38 -2.76
C LEU A 158 -14.99 12.15 -2.33
N ALA A 159 -14.80 11.32 -1.31
CA ALA A 159 -13.50 10.94 -0.77
C ALA A 159 -13.18 9.45 -1.06
N GLY A 160 -11.89 9.11 -1.02
CA GLY A 160 -11.44 7.72 -1.16
C GLY A 160 -11.75 6.88 0.09
N GLY A 161 -11.74 5.56 -0.07
CA GLY A 161 -11.92 4.60 1.02
C GLY A 161 -13.35 4.06 1.22
N PHE A 162 -14.27 4.39 0.30
CA PHE A 162 -15.69 3.98 0.32
C PHE A 162 -16.18 3.51 -1.06
N GLU A 163 -15.26 3.15 -1.96
CA GLU A 163 -15.58 2.96 -3.38
C GLU A 163 -16.57 1.81 -3.62
N LEU A 164 -16.64 0.83 -2.71
CA LEU A 164 -17.56 -0.31 -2.78
C LEU A 164 -18.74 -0.20 -1.80
N GLU A 165 -18.89 0.90 -1.07
CA GLU A 165 -19.92 1.02 -0.03
C GLU A 165 -21.35 0.95 -0.58
N THR A 166 -21.52 1.25 -1.87
CA THR A 166 -22.80 1.10 -2.57
C THR A 166 -23.10 -0.32 -3.05
N LEU A 167 -22.17 -1.27 -2.88
CA LEU A 167 -22.30 -2.67 -3.26
C LEU A 167 -22.56 -3.55 -2.03
N ALA A 168 -23.54 -4.45 -2.11
CA ALA A 168 -23.84 -5.41 -1.05
C ALA A 168 -22.59 -6.21 -0.63
N TYR A 169 -22.42 -6.45 0.67
CA TYR A 169 -21.16 -6.93 1.22
C TYR A 169 -20.73 -8.31 0.67
N ASP A 170 -21.66 -9.24 0.50
CA ASP A 170 -21.39 -10.55 -0.12
C ASP A 170 -20.86 -10.40 -1.56
N LYS A 171 -21.32 -9.38 -2.29
CA LYS A 171 -20.82 -9.05 -3.63
C LYS A 171 -19.46 -8.35 -3.60
N GLN A 172 -19.12 -7.63 -2.53
CA GLN A 172 -17.76 -7.12 -2.32
C GLN A 172 -16.77 -8.28 -2.18
N LEU A 173 -17.12 -9.32 -1.41
CA LEU A 173 -16.30 -10.52 -1.26
C LEU A 173 -16.11 -11.26 -2.58
N ALA A 174 -17.17 -11.42 -3.36
CA ALA A 174 -17.11 -12.02 -4.69
C ALA A 174 -16.24 -11.18 -5.65
N PHE A 175 -16.38 -9.85 -5.60
CA PHE A 175 -15.54 -8.93 -6.37
C PHE A 175 -14.06 -9.07 -6.03
N LYS A 176 -13.69 -9.14 -4.75
CA LYS A 176 -12.29 -9.29 -4.32
C LYS A 176 -11.67 -10.60 -4.81
N LYS A 177 -12.43 -11.71 -4.77
CA LYS A 177 -12.02 -12.98 -5.40
C LYS A 177 -11.80 -12.81 -6.92
N GLN A 178 -12.70 -12.11 -7.59
CA GLN A 178 -12.58 -11.84 -9.02
C GLN A 178 -11.33 -11.01 -9.36
N VAL A 179 -10.94 -10.05 -8.52
CA VAL A 179 -9.69 -9.28 -8.69
C VAL A 179 -8.46 -10.20 -8.69
N VAL A 180 -8.42 -11.22 -7.83
CA VAL A 180 -7.36 -12.23 -7.83
C VAL A 180 -7.34 -13.00 -9.16
N LEU A 181 -8.50 -13.50 -9.59
CA LEU A 181 -8.64 -14.26 -10.83
C LEU A 181 -8.23 -13.45 -12.07
N GLU A 182 -8.61 -12.17 -12.13
CA GLU A 182 -8.24 -11.27 -13.23
C GLU A 182 -6.72 -10.99 -13.26
N ALA A 183 -6.09 -10.81 -12.09
CA ALA A 183 -4.65 -10.65 -12.01
C ALA A 183 -3.90 -11.90 -12.50
N LEU A 184 -4.33 -13.09 -12.07
CA LEU A 184 -3.80 -14.37 -12.56
C LEU A 184 -3.98 -14.51 -14.07
N ALA A 185 -5.15 -14.19 -14.61
CA ALA A 185 -5.42 -14.24 -16.05
C ALA A 185 -4.56 -13.25 -16.87
N LYS A 186 -4.21 -12.11 -16.27
CA LYS A 186 -3.36 -11.08 -16.89
C LYS A 186 -1.90 -11.53 -16.97
N PHE A 187 -1.32 -12.01 -15.87
CA PHE A 187 0.12 -12.36 -15.81
C PHE A 187 0.41 -13.82 -16.17
N LYS A 188 -0.61 -14.68 -16.16
CA LYS A 188 -0.56 -16.08 -16.61
C LYS A 188 0.61 -16.90 -16.01
N PRO A 189 0.79 -16.92 -14.67
CA PRO A 189 1.74 -17.85 -14.06
C PRO A 189 1.43 -19.30 -14.48
N LEU A 190 2.44 -20.16 -14.54
CA LEU A 190 2.26 -21.53 -15.04
C LEU A 190 1.16 -22.27 -14.26
N GLY A 191 0.16 -22.80 -14.97
CA GLY A 191 -0.96 -23.51 -14.37
C GLY A 191 -2.05 -22.64 -13.74
N TYR A 192 -2.02 -21.31 -13.90
CA TYR A 192 -2.95 -20.38 -13.22
C TYR A 192 -4.45 -20.71 -13.33
N ARG A 193 -4.88 -21.40 -14.40
CA ARG A 193 -6.28 -21.80 -14.60
C ARG A 193 -6.74 -22.90 -13.65
N HIS A 194 -5.81 -23.60 -13.02
CA HIS A 194 -6.06 -24.71 -12.11
C HIS A 194 -5.74 -24.36 -10.65
N TYR A 195 -5.33 -23.12 -10.36
CA TYR A 195 -5.12 -22.71 -8.98
C TYR A 195 -6.44 -22.71 -8.23
N TRP A 196 -6.43 -23.30 -7.04
CA TRP A 196 -7.57 -23.23 -6.15
C TRP A 196 -7.60 -21.86 -5.47
N VAL A 197 -8.39 -20.94 -6.04
CA VAL A 197 -8.70 -19.65 -5.40
C VAL A 197 -9.96 -19.82 -4.56
N LYS A 198 -9.79 -19.77 -3.23
CA LYS A 198 -10.87 -19.91 -2.25
C LYS A 198 -11.79 -18.68 -2.27
N ASP A 199 -12.93 -18.79 -1.59
CA ASP A 199 -13.81 -17.63 -1.38
C ASP A 199 -13.17 -16.66 -0.40
N THR A 200 -13.33 -15.36 -0.64
CA THR A 200 -12.75 -14.30 0.19
C THR A 200 -13.23 -14.43 1.64
N LEU A 201 -12.29 -14.46 2.60
CA LEU A 201 -12.64 -14.42 4.01
C LEU A 201 -13.22 -13.03 4.34
N ALA A 202 -14.43 -13.02 4.86
CA ALA A 202 -15.11 -11.81 5.32
C ALA A 202 -14.41 -11.23 6.54
N ALA A 203 -14.45 -9.91 6.70
CA ALA A 203 -14.14 -9.28 7.98
C ALA A 203 -15.25 -9.59 9.00
N PRO A 204 -14.94 -9.76 10.29
CA PRO A 204 -15.94 -9.90 11.36
C PRO A 204 -16.94 -8.75 11.33
N HIS A 205 -16.40 -7.52 11.19
CA HIS A 205 -17.19 -6.30 11.09
C HIS A 205 -16.79 -5.50 9.84
N PRO A 206 -17.74 -5.24 8.91
CA PRO A 206 -17.45 -4.50 7.69
C PRO A 206 -17.35 -2.97 7.89
N TYR A 207 -17.49 -2.49 9.13
CA TYR A 207 -17.49 -1.10 9.57
C TYR A 207 -16.82 -1.00 10.94
N GLY A 208 -16.39 0.19 11.36
CA GLY A 208 -15.81 0.43 12.68
C GLY A 208 -14.49 -0.28 12.94
N TYR A 209 -13.81 -0.75 11.90
CA TYR A 209 -12.66 -1.64 12.01
C TYR A 209 -11.31 -0.92 11.90
N ARG A 210 -11.27 0.29 11.31
CA ARG A 210 -10.02 1.02 11.11
C ARG A 210 -9.54 1.61 12.42
N ASN A 211 -8.40 1.11 12.86
CA ASN A 211 -7.77 1.51 14.11
C ASN A 211 -6.94 2.81 14.00
N LYS A 212 -6.79 3.38 12.80
CA LYS A 212 -6.01 4.60 12.58
C LYS A 212 -6.69 5.55 11.58
N ALA A 213 -6.93 6.78 12.03
CA ALA A 213 -7.26 7.93 11.18
C ALA A 213 -6.01 8.74 10.88
N GLN A 214 -5.89 9.26 9.65
CA GLN A 214 -4.80 10.14 9.23
C GLN A 214 -5.39 11.23 8.33
N PHE A 215 -5.74 12.36 8.94
CA PHE A 215 -6.53 13.41 8.30
C PHE A 215 -5.72 14.70 8.12
N GLN A 216 -5.83 15.25 6.93
CA GLN A 216 -5.25 16.54 6.56
C GLN A 216 -6.02 17.64 7.26
N VAL A 217 -5.31 18.58 7.88
CA VAL A 217 -5.92 19.70 8.60
C VAL A 217 -5.76 20.98 7.79
N ARG A 218 -6.86 21.61 7.39
CA ARG A 218 -6.83 22.83 6.57
C ARG A 218 -7.78 23.88 7.14
N MET A 219 -7.60 25.10 6.68
CA MET A 219 -8.54 26.20 6.91
C MET A 219 -9.51 26.26 5.72
N GLN A 220 -10.81 26.21 5.98
CA GLN A 220 -11.86 26.35 4.98
C GLN A 220 -12.96 27.27 5.51
N ASP A 221 -13.29 28.32 4.75
CA ASP A 221 -14.33 29.29 5.10
C ASP A 221 -14.18 29.91 6.52
N GLY A 222 -12.93 30.07 6.97
CA GLY A 222 -12.60 30.62 8.29
C GLY A 222 -12.60 29.61 9.44
N HIS A 223 -12.88 28.34 9.15
CA HIS A 223 -12.90 27.25 10.13
C HIS A 223 -11.81 26.20 9.87
N VAL A 224 -11.33 25.57 10.94
CA VAL A 224 -10.43 24.43 10.86
C VAL A 224 -11.24 23.19 10.51
N VAL A 225 -10.83 22.48 9.46
CA VAL A 225 -11.44 21.22 9.02
C VAL A 225 -10.41 20.12 8.99
N ALA A 226 -10.85 18.87 9.19
CA ALA A 226 -9.99 17.70 9.08
C ALA A 226 -10.66 16.59 8.26
N GLY A 227 -9.91 16.02 7.32
CA GLY A 227 -10.39 14.86 6.59
C GLY A 227 -9.44 14.40 5.49
N LEU A 228 -10.02 13.74 4.49
CA LEU A 228 -9.30 13.21 3.34
C LEU A 228 -9.37 14.19 2.17
N TYR A 229 -8.41 14.12 1.26
CA TYR A 229 -8.51 14.84 0.01
C TYR A 229 -9.61 14.25 -0.88
N GLN A 230 -10.32 15.14 -1.57
CA GLN A 230 -11.20 14.76 -2.67
C GLN A 230 -10.39 14.09 -3.78
N THR A 231 -11.01 13.15 -4.49
CA THR A 231 -10.35 12.41 -5.57
C THR A 231 -9.73 13.37 -6.61
N ASN A 232 -8.44 13.17 -6.90
CA ASN A 232 -7.64 13.98 -7.83
C ASN A 232 -7.58 15.49 -7.48
N SER A 233 -7.67 15.83 -6.20
CA SER A 233 -7.59 17.21 -5.69
C SER A 233 -6.76 17.27 -4.40
N HIS A 234 -6.39 18.49 -3.99
CA HIS A 234 -5.87 18.80 -2.65
C HIS A 234 -6.92 19.53 -1.79
N THR A 235 -8.18 19.57 -2.25
CA THR A 235 -9.33 20.01 -1.45
C THR A 235 -9.64 18.96 -0.40
N VAL A 236 -9.62 19.36 0.87
CA VAL A 236 -10.02 18.49 1.99
C VAL A 236 -11.53 18.41 2.06
N VAL A 237 -12.06 17.19 2.15
CA VAL A 237 -13.45 16.93 2.52
C VAL A 237 -13.50 16.91 4.04
N ASP A 238 -14.30 17.78 4.66
CA ASP A 238 -14.47 17.81 6.11
C ASP A 238 -15.22 16.55 6.59
N MET A 239 -14.50 15.66 7.28
CA MET A 239 -14.98 14.34 7.66
C MET A 239 -15.28 14.29 9.15
N GLN A 240 -16.49 14.71 9.52
CA GLN A 240 -17.00 14.67 10.90
C GLN A 240 -17.36 13.24 11.34
N THR A 241 -17.68 12.37 10.39
CA THR A 241 -17.97 10.95 10.61
C THR A 241 -17.27 10.08 9.57
N CYS A 242 -17.05 8.81 9.89
CA CYS A 242 -16.47 7.84 8.97
C CYS A 242 -16.84 6.43 9.44
N ALA A 243 -17.77 5.76 8.77
CA ALA A 243 -18.34 4.51 9.26
C ALA A 243 -17.32 3.36 9.34
N VAL A 244 -16.21 3.44 8.60
CA VAL A 244 -15.13 2.45 8.66
C VAL A 244 -14.13 2.71 9.78
N GLN A 245 -14.10 3.91 10.39
CA GLN A 245 -13.20 4.24 11.49
C GLN A 245 -13.75 3.78 12.83
N MET A 246 -12.85 3.38 13.73
CA MET A 246 -13.23 3.15 15.12
C MET A 246 -13.76 4.45 15.75
N PRO A 247 -14.80 4.38 16.60
CA PRO A 247 -15.44 5.57 17.17
C PRO A 247 -14.49 6.50 17.95
N GLY A 248 -13.50 5.93 18.66
CA GLY A 248 -12.54 6.71 19.44
C GLY A 248 -11.69 7.60 18.53
N THR A 249 -11.17 7.08 17.41
CA THR A 249 -10.39 7.90 16.46
C THR A 249 -11.14 9.13 15.98
N MET A 250 -12.44 8.99 15.65
CA MET A 250 -13.27 10.10 15.18
C MET A 250 -13.60 11.10 16.29
N LYS A 251 -13.90 10.61 17.51
CA LYS A 251 -14.10 11.46 18.69
C LYS A 251 -12.88 12.36 18.91
N ILE A 252 -11.68 11.77 18.92
CA ILE A 252 -10.44 12.51 19.17
C ILE A 252 -10.16 13.54 18.07
N ILE A 253 -10.26 13.16 16.79
CA ILE A 253 -10.07 14.09 15.67
C ILE A 253 -10.99 15.31 15.79
N ASN A 254 -12.29 15.08 16.00
CA ASN A 254 -13.28 16.15 16.05
C ASN A 254 -13.02 17.10 17.24
N THR A 255 -12.62 16.57 18.39
CA THR A 255 -12.24 17.39 19.55
C THR A 255 -10.96 18.18 19.29
N LEU A 256 -9.93 17.56 18.71
CA LEU A 256 -8.68 18.24 18.37
C LEU A 256 -8.88 19.38 17.37
N VAL A 257 -9.74 19.20 16.37
CA VAL A 257 -10.09 20.27 15.42
C VAL A 257 -10.66 21.49 16.14
N LYS A 258 -11.61 21.28 17.06
CA LYS A 258 -12.19 22.36 17.88
C LYS A 258 -11.14 23.05 18.75
N LEU A 259 -10.29 22.27 19.42
CA LEU A 259 -9.21 22.82 20.26
C LEU A 259 -8.20 23.63 19.45
N ILE A 260 -7.84 23.17 18.25
CA ILE A 260 -6.92 23.89 17.35
C ILE A 260 -7.53 25.23 16.91
N GLU A 261 -8.83 25.24 16.60
CA GLU A 261 -9.58 26.46 16.25
C GLU A 261 -9.70 27.43 17.44
N GLU A 262 -10.17 26.96 18.61
CA GLU A 262 -10.33 27.77 19.83
C GLU A 262 -9.01 28.36 20.31
N LEU A 263 -7.94 27.58 20.25
CA LEU A 263 -6.59 28.04 20.57
C LEU A 263 -5.98 28.84 19.42
N ALA A 264 -6.64 29.02 18.28
CA ALA A 264 -6.12 29.74 17.11
C ALA A 264 -4.69 29.31 16.73
N ILE A 265 -4.44 28.00 16.71
CA ILE A 265 -3.15 27.44 16.30
C ILE A 265 -3.12 27.42 14.76
N PRO A 266 -2.11 28.04 14.11
CA PRO A 266 -2.03 28.08 12.65
C PRO A 266 -1.97 26.68 12.03
N VAL A 267 -2.92 26.38 11.15
CA VAL A 267 -2.92 25.17 10.33
C VAL A 267 -2.19 25.40 9.02
N TYR A 268 -1.73 24.33 8.38
CA TYR A 268 -0.92 24.39 7.18
C TYR A 268 -1.70 24.93 5.99
N ASN A 269 -1.05 25.80 5.22
CA ASN A 269 -1.55 26.31 3.95
C ASN A 269 -0.54 25.96 2.85
N GLU A 270 -0.94 25.07 1.95
CA GLU A 270 -0.10 24.58 0.85
C GLU A 270 0.29 25.68 -0.14
N ALA A 271 -0.61 26.63 -0.42
CA ALA A 271 -0.38 27.65 -1.44
C ALA A 271 0.79 28.59 -1.10
N ASN A 272 1.02 28.83 0.19
CA ASN A 272 2.13 29.66 0.69
C ASN A 272 3.14 28.87 1.55
N GLN A 273 2.98 27.55 1.64
CA GLN A 273 3.80 26.63 2.44
C GLN A 273 4.02 27.10 3.89
N SER A 274 3.02 27.73 4.49
CA SER A 274 3.09 28.31 5.83
C SER A 274 2.13 27.63 6.80
N GLY A 275 2.14 28.05 8.07
CA GLY A 275 1.37 27.43 9.15
C GLY A 275 2.11 26.28 9.84
N ILE A 276 1.46 25.66 10.81
CA ILE A 276 2.08 24.68 11.73
C ILE A 276 1.47 23.30 11.53
N ILE A 277 0.20 23.07 11.87
CA ILE A 277 -0.37 21.71 11.87
C ILE A 277 -0.77 21.30 10.45
N LYS A 278 -0.17 20.23 9.93
CA LYS A 278 -0.44 19.67 8.59
C LYS A 278 -1.47 18.56 8.62
N THR A 279 -1.28 17.62 9.54
CA THR A 279 -2.02 16.36 9.59
C THR A 279 -2.19 15.95 11.04
N LEU A 280 -3.34 15.36 11.36
CA LEU A 280 -3.55 14.61 12.60
C LEU A 280 -3.61 13.14 12.26
N ALA A 281 -2.77 12.34 12.92
CA ALA A 281 -2.90 10.89 12.89
C ALA A 281 -3.30 10.41 14.28
N VAL A 282 -4.42 9.70 14.37
CA VAL A 282 -4.95 9.15 15.63
C VAL A 282 -5.07 7.66 15.48
N ARG A 283 -4.45 6.91 16.38
CA ARG A 283 -4.54 5.44 16.44
C ARG A 283 -5.21 5.03 17.75
N GLU A 284 -6.18 4.14 17.66
CA GLU A 284 -6.87 3.51 18.77
C GLU A 284 -6.46 2.04 18.81
N SER A 285 -6.11 1.52 19.99
CA SER A 285 -5.89 0.09 20.17
C SER A 285 -7.24 -0.61 20.38
N LEU A 286 -7.53 -1.66 19.61
CA LEU A 286 -8.73 -2.44 19.80
C LEU A 286 -8.70 -3.21 21.12
N ALA A 287 -7.54 -3.79 21.48
CA ALA A 287 -7.41 -4.62 22.66
C ALA A 287 -7.44 -3.82 23.96
N THR A 288 -6.82 -2.64 23.99
CA THR A 288 -6.62 -1.87 25.24
C THR A 288 -7.45 -0.60 25.34
N GLY A 289 -8.01 -0.11 24.22
CA GLY A 289 -8.67 1.19 24.16
C GLY A 289 -7.73 2.39 24.29
N GLN A 290 -6.41 2.18 24.38
CA GLN A 290 -5.42 3.25 24.42
C GLN A 290 -5.43 4.05 23.12
N ILE A 291 -5.34 5.37 23.22
CA ILE A 291 -5.26 6.24 22.03
C ILE A 291 -3.92 6.98 21.96
N GLN A 292 -3.34 6.93 20.75
CA GLN A 292 -2.16 7.68 20.36
C GLN A 292 -2.53 8.80 19.39
N VAL A 293 -2.10 10.01 19.69
CA VAL A 293 -2.24 11.20 18.84
C VAL A 293 -0.87 11.62 18.33
N ALA A 294 -0.69 11.65 17.02
CA ALA A 294 0.44 12.27 16.37
C ALA A 294 0.01 13.56 15.68
N ILE A 295 0.63 14.67 16.09
CA ILE A 295 0.45 15.98 15.49
C ILE A 295 1.59 16.20 14.51
N ILE A 296 1.30 16.07 13.21
CA ILE A 296 2.29 16.29 12.16
C ILE A 296 2.35 17.79 11.89
N THR A 297 3.54 18.38 12.06
CA THR A 297 3.77 19.82 11.98
C THR A 297 4.78 20.20 10.90
N ASN A 298 4.53 21.29 10.20
CA ASN A 298 5.46 21.92 9.24
C ASN A 298 6.69 22.54 9.94
N THR A 299 6.61 22.84 11.24
CA THR A 299 7.69 23.47 12.00
C THR A 299 7.92 22.75 13.33
N ALA A 300 9.16 22.78 13.84
CA ALA A 300 9.49 22.20 15.14
C ALA A 300 8.77 22.93 16.30
N LYS A 301 8.58 24.25 16.18
CA LYS A 301 7.92 25.05 17.23
C LYS A 301 6.40 24.99 17.11
N LEU A 302 5.77 24.18 17.96
CA LEU A 302 4.32 24.17 18.18
C LEU A 302 3.92 25.27 19.17
N ILE A 303 3.30 26.35 18.69
CA ILE A 303 2.80 27.42 19.56
C ILE A 303 1.62 26.92 20.39
N LYS A 304 1.42 27.50 21.58
CA LYS A 304 0.35 27.11 22.52
C LYS A 304 0.34 25.62 22.88
N LYS A 305 1.46 24.90 22.67
CA LYS A 305 1.64 23.49 23.00
C LYS A 305 1.13 23.14 24.40
N HIS A 306 1.53 23.91 25.42
CA HIS A 306 1.12 23.61 26.80
C HIS A 306 -0.41 23.69 26.98
N ALA A 307 -1.05 24.74 26.46
CA ALA A 307 -2.51 24.88 26.54
C ALA A 307 -3.24 23.76 25.78
N LEU A 308 -2.73 23.37 24.61
CA LEU A 308 -3.28 22.24 23.85
C LEU A 308 -3.17 20.93 24.63
N LEU A 309 -2.02 20.63 25.24
CA LEU A 309 -1.82 19.40 26.01
C LEU A 309 -2.70 19.35 27.26
N VAL A 310 -2.86 20.47 27.97
CA VAL A 310 -3.78 20.57 29.12
C VAL A 310 -5.23 20.30 28.69
N ALA A 311 -5.66 20.86 27.56
CA ALA A 311 -7.00 20.62 27.04
C ALA A 311 -7.21 19.17 26.57
N ILE A 312 -6.19 18.53 26.00
CA ILE A 312 -6.23 17.10 25.64
C ILE A 312 -6.37 16.26 26.91
N GLU A 313 -5.55 16.50 27.93
CA GLU A 313 -5.61 15.76 29.19
C GLU A 313 -6.98 15.89 29.90
N ASP A 314 -7.58 17.09 29.89
CA ASP A 314 -8.87 17.35 30.52
C ASP A 314 -10.06 16.75 29.74
N GLN A 315 -10.08 16.90 28.41
CA GLN A 315 -11.24 16.53 27.58
C GLN A 315 -11.16 15.12 26.98
N LEU A 316 -9.96 14.53 26.91
CA LEU A 316 -9.68 13.28 26.20
C LEU A 316 -8.86 12.32 27.09
N PRO A 317 -9.38 11.88 28.25
CA PRO A 317 -8.64 11.06 29.21
C PRO A 317 -8.20 9.69 28.65
N GLU A 318 -8.80 9.22 27.55
CA GLU A 318 -8.38 8.01 26.84
C GLU A 318 -7.08 8.17 26.00
N VAL A 319 -6.60 9.40 25.80
CA VAL A 319 -5.36 9.67 25.06
C VAL A 319 -4.16 9.44 25.98
N THR A 320 -3.45 8.34 25.75
CA THR A 320 -2.29 7.93 26.57
C THR A 320 -0.95 8.28 25.95
N SER A 321 -0.93 8.70 24.69
CA SER A 321 0.27 9.06 23.94
C SER A 321 0.01 10.27 23.06
N VAL A 322 0.78 11.34 23.23
CA VAL A 322 0.77 12.48 22.29
C VAL A 322 2.19 12.72 21.81
N VAL A 323 2.40 12.67 20.50
CA VAL A 323 3.69 12.94 19.87
C VAL A 323 3.57 14.06 18.83
N GLN A 324 4.67 14.76 18.62
CA GLN A 324 4.85 15.66 17.48
C GLN A 324 5.73 14.97 16.46
N ASN A 325 5.36 15.01 15.19
CA ASN A 325 6.24 14.64 14.10
C ASN A 325 6.49 15.86 13.21
N VAL A 326 7.75 16.19 12.93
CA VAL A 326 8.12 17.39 12.17
C VAL A 326 8.37 17.02 10.71
N ASN A 327 7.56 17.59 9.82
CA ASN A 327 7.59 17.35 8.38
C ASN A 327 7.52 18.67 7.60
N PRO A 328 8.66 19.38 7.43
CA PRO A 328 8.71 20.70 6.79
C PRO A 328 8.47 20.66 5.28
N GLY A 329 7.84 21.70 4.77
CA GLY A 329 7.68 21.94 3.34
C GLY A 329 6.58 21.11 2.70
N ASP A 330 6.66 21.01 1.37
CA ASP A 330 5.72 20.30 0.53
C ASP A 330 6.34 18.98 0.07
N THR A 331 5.94 17.91 0.75
CA THR A 331 6.35 16.54 0.44
C THR A 331 5.09 15.67 0.37
N PRO A 332 5.04 14.69 -0.55
CA PRO A 332 3.95 13.73 -0.60
C PRO A 332 3.88 12.84 0.65
N LEU A 333 4.96 12.79 1.43
CA LEU A 333 5.02 11.99 2.64
C LEU A 333 4.32 12.69 3.79
N VAL A 334 3.53 11.94 4.56
CA VAL A 334 2.87 12.49 5.74
C VAL A 334 3.84 12.61 6.92
N TRP A 335 4.68 11.60 7.12
CA TRP A 335 5.64 11.56 8.21
C TRP A 335 6.96 12.20 7.77
N GLY A 336 7.53 13.03 8.63
CA GLY A 336 8.93 13.45 8.55
C GLY A 336 9.81 12.61 9.46
N ASP A 337 11.08 12.98 9.54
CA ASP A 337 12.12 12.15 10.16
C ASP A 337 12.17 12.27 11.69
N GLU A 338 11.73 13.40 12.24
CA GLU A 338 11.84 13.70 13.67
C GLU A 338 10.50 13.51 14.39
N THR A 339 10.50 12.67 15.42
CA THR A 339 9.33 12.46 16.31
C THR A 339 9.72 12.75 17.75
N THR A 340 8.90 13.50 18.48
CA THR A 340 9.14 13.88 19.88
C THR A 340 7.91 13.60 20.70
N LEU A 341 8.09 12.94 21.85
CA LEU A 341 7.05 12.74 22.84
C LEU A 341 6.65 14.08 23.49
N LEU A 342 5.35 14.39 23.49
CA LEU A 342 4.80 15.59 24.11
C LEU A 342 4.10 15.29 25.44
N TYR A 343 3.40 14.15 25.54
CA TYR A 343 2.64 13.74 26.71
C TYR A 343 2.47 12.22 26.76
N GLY A 344 2.45 11.65 27.96
CA GLY A 344 2.17 10.24 28.19
C GLY A 344 3.31 9.33 27.75
N GLN A 345 2.98 8.27 27.02
CA GLN A 345 3.92 7.28 26.50
C GLN A 345 4.28 7.54 25.03
N ASP A 346 5.42 7.06 24.56
CA ASP A 346 5.83 7.11 23.14
C ASP A 346 5.25 5.96 22.29
N TYR A 347 4.48 5.06 22.92
CA TYR A 347 3.78 3.96 22.28
C TYR A 347 2.34 3.81 22.81
N ILE A 348 1.55 2.99 22.10
CA ILE A 348 0.39 2.30 22.65
C ILE A 348 0.57 0.79 22.50
N THR A 349 -0.22 0.00 23.23
CA THR A 349 -0.20 -1.46 23.14
C THR A 349 -1.44 -1.98 22.42
N GLU A 350 -1.22 -2.80 21.40
CA GLU A 350 -2.24 -3.61 20.72
C GLU A 350 -1.96 -5.09 20.99
N SER A 351 -3.00 -5.91 21.05
CA SER A 351 -2.85 -7.35 21.22
C SER A 351 -3.25 -8.08 19.94
N LEU A 352 -2.41 -9.00 19.48
CA LEU A 352 -2.66 -9.86 18.31
C LEU A 352 -2.27 -11.29 18.65
N MET A 353 -3.17 -12.23 18.40
CA MET A 353 -2.95 -13.67 18.62
C MET A 353 -2.45 -14.00 20.04
N GLY A 354 -2.90 -13.23 21.04
CA GLY A 354 -2.52 -13.39 22.45
C GLY A 354 -1.14 -12.83 22.83
N LEU A 355 -0.51 -12.06 21.94
CA LEU A 355 0.73 -11.33 22.20
C LEU A 355 0.50 -9.83 22.18
N ASP A 356 1.25 -9.09 22.99
CA ASP A 356 1.18 -7.64 23.10
C ASP A 356 2.27 -6.98 22.25
N PHE A 357 1.90 -6.01 21.42
CA PHE A 357 2.82 -5.26 20.57
C PHE A 357 2.80 -3.79 20.96
N ARG A 358 3.98 -3.25 21.27
CA ARG A 358 4.14 -1.81 21.43
C ARG A 358 4.26 -1.17 20.05
N LEU A 359 3.41 -0.18 19.81
CA LEU A 359 3.31 0.55 18.56
C LEU A 359 3.75 1.99 18.79
N SER A 360 4.90 2.36 18.24
CA SER A 360 5.24 3.78 18.10
C SER A 360 4.32 4.44 17.06
N ALA A 361 4.27 5.78 17.07
CA ALA A 361 3.42 6.54 16.16
C ALA A 361 3.68 6.26 14.67
N ARG A 362 4.94 5.95 14.31
CA ARG A 362 5.35 5.66 12.93
C ARG A 362 5.28 4.17 12.60
N SER A 363 5.23 3.28 13.59
CA SER A 363 5.22 1.83 13.36
C SER A 363 4.03 1.43 12.48
N PHE A 364 4.28 0.61 11.47
CA PHE A 364 3.22 0.06 10.64
C PHE A 364 2.49 -1.05 11.42
N LEU A 365 1.16 -1.00 11.35
CA LEU A 365 0.29 -2.10 11.72
C LEU A 365 -0.89 -2.07 10.75
N GLN A 366 -1.41 -3.27 10.46
CA GLN A 366 -2.63 -3.43 9.69
C GLN A 366 -3.79 -2.61 10.31
N LEU A 367 -4.57 -1.96 9.45
CA LEU A 367 -5.62 -1.05 9.91
C LEU A 367 -6.80 -1.78 10.57
N ASN A 368 -6.93 -3.10 10.36
CA ASN A 368 -8.03 -3.92 10.86
C ASN A 368 -7.49 -5.01 11.80
N PRO A 369 -7.36 -4.76 13.11
CA PRO A 369 -6.77 -5.72 14.05
C PRO A 369 -7.47 -7.08 14.06
N GLU A 370 -8.82 -7.11 14.09
CA GLU A 370 -9.58 -8.37 14.09
C GLU A 370 -9.29 -9.21 12.84
N GLN A 371 -9.25 -8.58 11.66
CA GLN A 371 -8.96 -9.31 10.42
C GLN A 371 -7.47 -9.64 10.26
N THR A 372 -6.59 -8.93 10.95
CA THR A 372 -5.15 -9.23 10.99
C THR A 372 -4.91 -10.61 11.60
N GLU A 373 -5.62 -10.95 12.68
CA GLU A 373 -5.52 -12.29 13.27
C GLU A 373 -6.00 -13.38 12.29
N VAL A 374 -7.09 -13.13 11.55
CA VAL A 374 -7.59 -14.05 10.52
C VAL A 374 -6.55 -14.26 9.41
N LEU A 375 -5.91 -13.18 8.95
CA LEU A 375 -4.86 -13.21 7.94
C LEU A 375 -3.65 -14.02 8.42
N TYR A 376 -3.19 -13.76 9.65
CA TYR A 376 -2.01 -14.42 10.23
C TYR A 376 -2.27 -15.89 10.49
N GLU A 377 -3.47 -16.26 10.93
CA GLU A 377 -3.83 -17.66 11.07
C GLU A 377 -3.95 -18.38 9.72
N GLU A 378 -4.39 -17.70 8.66
CA GLU A 378 -4.32 -18.27 7.33
C GLU A 378 -2.88 -18.45 6.84
N ALA A 379 -1.97 -17.51 7.14
CA ALA A 379 -0.55 -17.67 6.87
C ALA A 379 0.04 -18.86 7.65
N ALA A 380 -0.34 -19.04 8.91
CA ALA A 380 0.09 -20.19 9.72
C ALA A 380 -0.39 -21.53 9.11
N LYS A 381 -1.65 -21.61 8.67
CA LYS A 381 -2.20 -22.79 7.97
C LYS A 381 -1.49 -23.04 6.63
N ALA A 382 -1.14 -21.97 5.91
CA ALA A 382 -0.42 -22.08 4.66
C ALA A 382 0.98 -22.68 4.88
N LEU A 383 1.68 -22.22 5.92
CA LEU A 383 3.00 -22.71 6.29
C LEU A 383 2.99 -24.16 6.79
N ASP A 384 1.94 -24.60 7.51
CA ASP A 384 1.85 -25.95 8.08
C ASP A 384 3.09 -26.27 8.96
N LEU A 385 3.31 -25.40 9.95
CA LEU A 385 4.51 -25.37 10.78
C LEU A 385 4.59 -26.54 11.76
N SER A 386 5.81 -26.99 12.03
CA SER A 386 6.16 -27.97 13.07
C SER A 386 7.11 -27.36 14.10
N LYS A 387 7.16 -27.95 15.30
CA LYS A 387 8.04 -27.51 16.39
C LYS A 387 9.54 -27.61 16.07
N ASP A 388 9.92 -28.34 15.03
CA ASP A 388 11.30 -28.50 14.60
C ASP A 388 11.72 -27.48 13.53
N ASP A 389 10.75 -26.79 12.93
CA ASP A 389 11.00 -25.86 11.82
C ASP A 389 11.78 -24.62 12.28
N THR A 390 12.68 -24.14 11.43
CA THR A 390 13.16 -22.76 11.47
C THR A 390 12.37 -21.92 10.46
N LEU A 391 11.63 -20.94 10.95
CA LEU A 391 10.85 -20.00 10.15
C LEU A 391 11.65 -18.72 9.85
N ILE A 392 11.71 -18.36 8.58
CA ILE A 392 12.14 -17.04 8.13
C ILE A 392 10.95 -16.10 8.02
N ASP A 393 11.04 -14.94 8.66
CA ASP A 393 10.09 -13.83 8.54
C ASP A 393 10.74 -12.68 7.76
N ALA A 394 10.41 -12.54 6.48
CA ALA A 394 10.98 -11.51 5.62
C ALA A 394 10.00 -10.36 5.38
N TYR A 395 10.51 -9.13 5.41
CA TYR A 395 9.70 -7.91 5.56
C TYR A 395 8.96 -7.88 6.90
N ALA A 396 9.67 -8.23 7.96
CA ALA A 396 9.08 -8.52 9.26
C ALA A 396 8.41 -7.30 9.92
N GLY A 397 8.76 -6.07 9.51
CA GLY A 397 8.33 -4.86 10.21
C GLY A 397 8.67 -4.95 11.70
N ILE A 398 7.67 -4.80 12.56
CA ILE A 398 7.82 -4.93 14.03
C ILE A 398 7.68 -6.38 14.55
N GLY A 399 7.80 -7.38 13.67
CA GLY A 399 7.81 -8.81 13.99
C GLY A 399 6.43 -9.41 14.27
N THR A 400 5.34 -8.81 13.82
CA THR A 400 3.98 -9.26 14.15
C THR A 400 3.70 -10.69 13.69
N ILE A 401 4.07 -11.06 12.47
CA ILE A 401 3.84 -12.41 11.93
C ILE A 401 4.77 -13.40 12.63
N GLY A 402 6.08 -13.18 12.56
CA GLY A 402 7.08 -14.09 13.13
C GLY A 402 6.87 -14.34 14.63
N LEU A 403 6.64 -13.30 15.44
CA LEU A 403 6.40 -13.46 16.87
C LEU A 403 5.12 -14.24 17.16
N SER A 404 4.04 -13.96 16.44
CA SER A 404 2.75 -14.66 16.61
C SER A 404 2.85 -16.16 16.29
N LEU A 405 3.83 -16.57 15.47
CA LEU A 405 4.08 -17.95 15.09
C LEU A 405 5.24 -18.60 15.86
N ALA A 406 5.96 -17.85 16.70
CA ALA A 406 7.15 -18.32 17.38
C ALA A 406 6.88 -19.51 18.31
N ASN A 407 5.68 -19.58 18.89
CA ASN A 407 5.25 -20.71 19.71
C ASN A 407 4.97 -21.99 18.90
N ARG A 408 5.03 -21.99 17.57
CA ARG A 408 4.76 -23.15 16.70
C ARG A 408 6.02 -23.77 16.10
N VAL A 409 7.16 -23.14 16.28
CA VAL A 409 8.43 -23.46 15.59
C VAL A 409 9.59 -23.59 16.56
N LYS A 410 10.72 -24.12 16.08
CA LYS A 410 11.97 -24.18 16.85
C LYS A 410 12.52 -22.79 17.07
N GLN A 411 12.60 -22.00 16.01
CA GLN A 411 13.05 -20.61 16.05
C GLN A 411 12.48 -19.79 14.90
N VAL A 412 12.40 -18.48 15.12
CA VAL A 412 12.08 -17.47 14.11
C VAL A 412 13.31 -16.61 13.89
N ILE A 413 13.64 -16.38 12.62
CA ILE A 413 14.71 -15.48 12.22
C ILE A 413 14.11 -14.49 11.23
N GLY A 414 13.97 -13.24 11.67
CA GLY A 414 13.36 -12.21 10.87
C GLY A 414 14.34 -11.19 10.32
N MET A 415 13.94 -10.51 9.26
CA MET A 415 14.69 -9.40 8.69
C MET A 415 13.79 -8.24 8.27
N GLU A 416 14.31 -7.04 8.46
CA GLU A 416 13.70 -5.79 8.04
C GLU A 416 14.82 -4.77 7.73
N THR A 417 14.57 -3.90 6.76
CA THR A 417 15.49 -2.84 6.32
C THR A 417 15.45 -1.60 7.22
N ILE A 418 14.32 -1.37 7.90
CA ILE A 418 14.13 -0.24 8.81
C ILE A 418 14.64 -0.62 10.22
N ALA A 419 15.71 0.03 10.65
CA ALA A 419 16.35 -0.25 11.95
C ALA A 419 15.40 -0.08 13.14
N ASP A 420 14.58 0.97 13.16
CA ASP A 420 13.60 1.22 14.22
C ASP A 420 12.58 0.08 14.32
N ALA A 421 12.14 -0.47 13.18
CA ALA A 421 11.20 -1.59 13.16
C ALA A 421 11.82 -2.88 13.68
N VAL A 422 13.10 -3.16 13.38
CA VAL A 422 13.84 -4.29 13.97
C VAL A 422 14.03 -4.12 15.47
N GLN A 423 14.29 -2.89 15.94
CA GLN A 423 14.37 -2.60 17.36
C GLN A 423 13.01 -2.85 18.05
N ASP A 424 11.92 -2.36 17.47
CA ASP A 424 10.55 -2.65 17.92
C ASP A 424 10.27 -4.16 17.95
N ALA A 425 10.67 -4.90 16.91
CA ALA A 425 10.49 -6.35 16.85
C ALA A 425 11.20 -7.11 17.98
N ASN A 426 12.47 -6.78 18.26
CA ASN A 426 13.23 -7.38 19.35
C ASN A 426 12.70 -6.95 20.73
N ASN A 427 12.22 -5.71 20.87
CA ASN A 427 11.52 -5.25 22.08
C ASN A 427 10.20 -6.00 22.30
N ASN A 428 9.42 -6.22 21.25
CA ASN A 428 8.18 -7.00 21.30
C ASN A 428 8.45 -8.47 21.62
N ALA A 429 9.55 -9.06 21.11
CA ALA A 429 9.98 -10.39 21.48
C ALA A 429 10.23 -10.49 23.01
N THR A 430 10.97 -9.50 23.54
CA THR A 430 11.28 -9.42 24.98
C THR A 430 10.03 -9.20 25.82
N LEU A 431 9.13 -8.29 25.39
CA LEU A 431 7.87 -7.98 26.05
C LEU A 431 7.00 -9.22 26.23
N ASN A 432 6.95 -10.07 25.21
CA ASN A 432 6.15 -11.29 25.20
C ASN A 432 6.87 -12.52 25.76
N GLY A 433 8.11 -12.38 26.24
CA GLY A 433 8.92 -13.52 26.69
C GLY A 433 9.24 -14.53 25.59
N VAL A 434 9.23 -14.11 24.31
CA VAL A 434 9.55 -14.96 23.16
C VAL A 434 11.06 -15.05 23.03
N THR A 435 11.65 -16.15 23.53
CA THR A 435 13.12 -16.34 23.56
C THR A 435 13.69 -17.02 22.32
N ASN A 436 12.84 -17.52 21.42
CA ASN A 436 13.24 -18.24 20.21
C ASN A 436 13.07 -17.42 18.93
N ALA A 437 12.94 -16.10 19.02
CA ALA A 437 12.86 -15.20 17.88
C ALA A 437 14.00 -14.16 17.91
N ARG A 438 14.59 -13.87 16.76
CA ARG A 438 15.57 -12.79 16.60
C ARG A 438 15.37 -12.06 15.27
N TYR A 439 15.60 -10.75 15.26
CA TYR A 439 15.47 -9.92 14.06
C TYR A 439 16.78 -9.18 13.79
N GLU A 440 17.25 -9.19 12.53
CA GLU A 440 18.43 -8.42 12.09
C GLU A 440 18.05 -7.36 11.05
N VAL A 441 18.76 -6.23 11.09
CA VAL A 441 18.63 -5.16 10.09
C VAL A 441 19.35 -5.56 8.81
N GLY A 442 18.66 -5.56 7.69
CA GLY A 442 19.26 -5.74 6.38
C GLY A 442 18.32 -6.31 5.33
N PRO A 443 18.72 -6.23 4.05
CA PRO A 443 17.98 -6.83 2.95
C PRO A 443 18.21 -8.34 2.90
N ALA A 444 17.25 -9.06 2.32
CA ALA A 444 17.24 -10.51 2.35
C ALA A 444 18.36 -11.16 1.53
N GLU A 445 18.76 -10.54 0.43
CA GLU A 445 19.88 -10.97 -0.41
C GLU A 445 21.24 -10.89 0.30
N GLU A 446 21.35 -10.15 1.40
CA GLU A 446 22.56 -10.10 2.23
C GLU A 446 22.46 -11.04 3.44
N LEU A 447 21.32 -11.04 4.12
CA LEU A 447 21.15 -11.76 5.38
C LEU A 447 20.96 -13.27 5.20
N LEU A 448 20.20 -13.73 4.21
CA LEU A 448 19.98 -15.16 3.99
C LEU A 448 21.29 -15.92 3.67
N PRO A 449 22.14 -15.46 2.72
CA PRO A 449 23.43 -16.10 2.49
C PRO A 449 24.36 -16.07 3.71
N LYS A 450 24.36 -14.96 4.46
CA LYS A 450 25.12 -14.82 5.70
C LYS A 450 24.70 -15.89 6.72
N TRP A 451 23.42 -16.01 7.02
CA TRP A 451 22.93 -17.01 7.98
C TRP A 451 23.19 -18.43 7.49
N ARG A 452 23.04 -18.69 6.18
CA ARG A 452 23.38 -19.99 5.60
C ARG A 452 24.84 -20.37 5.81
N SER A 453 25.76 -19.41 5.63
CA SER A 453 27.19 -19.61 5.87
C SER A 453 27.52 -19.89 7.35
N GLN A 454 26.65 -19.45 8.26
CA GLN A 454 26.72 -19.73 9.70
C GLN A 454 26.09 -21.09 10.07
N GLY A 455 25.71 -21.91 9.09
CA GLY A 455 25.13 -23.23 9.32
C GLY A 455 23.63 -23.22 9.59
N GLN A 456 22.95 -22.09 9.37
CA GLN A 456 21.51 -22.00 9.56
C GLN A 456 20.76 -22.76 8.45
N HIS A 457 19.78 -23.57 8.84
CA HIS A 457 18.83 -24.21 7.94
C HIS A 457 17.50 -23.46 7.98
N PHE A 458 16.77 -23.42 6.86
CA PHE A 458 15.49 -22.74 6.71
C PHE A 458 14.44 -23.74 6.22
N ASP A 459 13.45 -24.04 7.05
CA ASP A 459 12.40 -25.00 6.73
C ASP A 459 11.18 -24.30 6.12
N ALA A 460 10.90 -23.11 6.64
CA ALA A 460 9.73 -22.31 6.30
C ALA A 460 10.09 -20.85 6.03
N LEU A 461 9.33 -20.21 5.14
CA LEU A 461 9.44 -18.79 4.81
C LEU A 461 8.05 -18.17 4.77
N VAL A 462 7.90 -17.02 5.44
CA VAL A 462 6.79 -16.10 5.23
C VAL A 462 7.32 -14.77 4.69
N VAL A 463 6.58 -14.20 3.73
CA VAL A 463 6.84 -12.87 3.18
C VAL A 463 5.55 -12.05 3.22
N ASP A 464 5.66 -10.79 3.66
CA ASP A 464 4.60 -9.79 3.53
C ASP A 464 5.18 -8.49 2.91
N PRO A 465 5.52 -8.51 1.61
CA PRO A 465 6.20 -7.41 0.96
C PRO A 465 5.32 -6.17 0.79
N PRO A 466 5.93 -5.00 0.55
CA PRO A 466 5.20 -3.80 0.15
C PRO A 466 4.43 -3.99 -1.16
N ARG A 467 3.62 -2.98 -1.52
CA ARG A 467 2.75 -3.02 -2.72
C ARG A 467 3.48 -3.31 -4.04
N THR A 468 4.77 -3.06 -4.12
CA THR A 468 5.64 -3.37 -5.27
C THR A 468 5.86 -4.88 -5.47
N GLY A 469 5.54 -5.70 -4.47
CA GLY A 469 5.79 -7.15 -4.43
C GLY A 469 7.22 -7.47 -4.01
N LEU A 470 7.61 -8.74 -4.18
CA LEU A 470 8.97 -9.17 -3.87
C LEU A 470 9.99 -8.53 -4.83
N ASP A 471 11.10 -8.10 -4.27
CA ASP A 471 12.26 -7.64 -5.03
C ASP A 471 12.89 -8.79 -5.81
N ASN A 472 13.53 -8.47 -6.94
CA ASN A 472 14.10 -9.50 -7.80
C ASN A 472 15.19 -10.32 -7.10
N ALA A 473 16.02 -9.65 -6.29
CA ALA A 473 17.08 -10.28 -5.52
C ALA A 473 16.51 -11.30 -4.51
N LEU A 474 15.47 -10.93 -3.76
CA LEU A 474 14.79 -11.86 -2.86
C LEU A 474 14.16 -13.04 -3.60
N ILE A 475 13.50 -12.84 -4.74
CA ILE A 475 12.98 -13.97 -5.53
C ILE A 475 14.11 -14.92 -5.92
N ASP A 476 15.24 -14.40 -6.37
CA ASP A 476 16.40 -15.21 -6.75
C ASP A 476 16.95 -15.99 -5.54
N THR A 477 17.03 -15.35 -4.37
CA THR A 477 17.42 -16.00 -3.11
C THR A 477 16.43 -17.08 -2.69
N ILE A 478 15.12 -16.86 -2.78
CA ILE A 478 14.09 -17.88 -2.49
C ILE A 478 14.23 -19.09 -3.40
N LEU A 479 14.55 -18.87 -4.68
CA LEU A 479 14.76 -19.93 -5.67
C LEU A 479 16.08 -20.69 -5.46
N GLN A 480 17.06 -20.08 -4.78
CA GLN A 480 18.31 -20.71 -4.37
C GLN A 480 18.14 -21.52 -3.07
N GLU A 481 17.58 -20.90 -2.03
CA GLU A 481 17.41 -21.51 -0.70
C GLU A 481 16.31 -22.58 -0.67
N LYS A 482 15.26 -22.42 -1.48
CA LYS A 482 14.17 -23.38 -1.65
C LYS A 482 13.52 -23.86 -0.33
N PRO A 483 13.08 -22.96 0.58
CA PRO A 483 12.33 -23.37 1.77
C PRO A 483 11.13 -24.24 1.36
N ALA A 484 10.94 -25.38 2.04
CA ALA A 484 9.91 -26.35 1.65
C ALA A 484 8.49 -25.79 1.86
N LYS A 485 8.31 -25.02 2.94
CA LYS A 485 7.06 -24.40 3.37
C LYS A 485 7.10 -22.90 3.08
N PHE A 486 6.22 -22.40 2.21
CA PHE A 486 6.25 -20.99 1.82
C PHE A 486 4.85 -20.36 1.84
N ALA A 487 4.66 -19.35 2.69
CA ALA A 487 3.49 -18.48 2.67
C ALA A 487 3.86 -17.10 2.10
N TYR A 488 3.08 -16.66 1.11
CA TYR A 488 3.16 -15.30 0.56
C TYR A 488 1.89 -14.55 0.94
N VAL A 489 2.03 -13.53 1.79
CA VAL A 489 0.98 -12.54 2.09
C VAL A 489 1.11 -11.35 1.15
N SER A 490 0.03 -10.88 0.53
CA SER A 490 0.09 -9.76 -0.42
C SER A 490 -1.13 -8.86 -0.37
N CYS A 491 -0.90 -7.56 -0.38
CA CYS A 491 -1.92 -6.53 -0.57
C CYS A 491 -2.13 -6.08 -2.04
N ASN A 492 -1.43 -6.70 -3.00
CA ASN A 492 -1.51 -6.33 -4.42
C ASN A 492 -1.50 -7.55 -5.35
N MET A 493 -2.68 -7.88 -5.88
CA MET A 493 -2.87 -9.08 -6.70
C MET A 493 -2.11 -9.05 -8.02
N ALA A 494 -1.84 -7.87 -8.59
CA ALA A 494 -1.09 -7.75 -9.83
C ALA A 494 0.40 -8.10 -9.64
N THR A 495 1.03 -7.56 -8.59
CA THR A 495 2.43 -7.86 -8.29
C THR A 495 2.58 -9.29 -7.77
N LEU A 496 1.63 -9.77 -6.95
CA LEU A 496 1.53 -11.18 -6.56
C LEU A 496 1.54 -12.10 -7.78
N ALA A 497 0.61 -11.93 -8.73
CA ALA A 497 0.51 -12.79 -9.90
C ALA A 497 1.77 -12.73 -10.79
N ARG A 498 2.42 -11.56 -10.87
CA ARG A 498 3.73 -11.39 -11.54
C ARG A 498 4.84 -12.15 -10.81
N ASN A 499 4.91 -12.07 -9.49
CA ASN A 499 5.92 -12.78 -8.70
C ASN A 499 5.69 -14.30 -8.76
N LEU A 500 4.44 -14.76 -8.69
CA LEU A 500 4.10 -16.17 -8.89
C LEU A 500 4.63 -16.70 -10.21
N ALA A 501 4.58 -15.93 -11.31
CA ALA A 501 5.11 -16.37 -12.60
C ALA A 501 6.61 -16.72 -12.57
N ARG A 502 7.37 -16.13 -11.63
CA ARG A 502 8.79 -16.44 -11.41
C ARG A 502 9.01 -17.58 -10.41
N LEU A 503 8.09 -17.78 -9.46
CA LEU A 503 8.21 -18.77 -8.38
C LEU A 503 7.75 -20.16 -8.81
N VAL A 504 6.70 -20.25 -9.63
CA VAL A 504 6.05 -21.54 -9.97
C VAL A 504 6.84 -22.53 -10.83
N PRO A 505 7.99 -22.19 -11.46
CA PRO A 505 8.90 -23.20 -11.97
C PRO A 505 9.49 -24.09 -10.86
N THR A 506 9.66 -23.56 -9.66
CA THR A 506 10.25 -24.28 -8.51
C THR A 506 9.20 -24.71 -7.48
N TYR A 507 8.11 -23.95 -7.37
CA TYR A 507 7.02 -24.20 -6.42
C TYR A 507 5.71 -24.53 -7.14
N ARG A 508 4.78 -25.17 -6.44
CA ARG A 508 3.36 -25.22 -6.84
C ARG A 508 2.53 -24.32 -5.94
N VAL A 509 1.57 -23.63 -6.53
CA VAL A 509 0.52 -22.93 -5.78
C VAL A 509 -0.50 -23.97 -5.32
N ALA A 510 -0.54 -24.26 -4.02
CA ALA A 510 -1.52 -25.20 -3.46
C ALA A 510 -2.91 -24.56 -3.37
N TYR A 511 -2.97 -23.32 -2.87
CA TYR A 511 -4.19 -22.50 -2.90
C TYR A 511 -3.86 -21.01 -2.73
N ILE A 512 -4.83 -20.16 -3.07
CA ILE A 512 -4.83 -18.73 -2.78
C ILE A 512 -6.09 -18.43 -1.96
N GLN A 513 -5.92 -17.82 -0.79
CA GLN A 513 -7.00 -17.39 0.09
C GLN A 513 -7.08 -15.86 0.09
N PRO A 514 -8.02 -15.25 -0.64
CA PRO A 514 -8.28 -13.81 -0.51
C PRO A 514 -8.84 -13.50 0.89
N VAL A 515 -8.48 -12.35 1.45
CA VAL A 515 -8.89 -11.87 2.77
C VAL A 515 -9.34 -10.42 2.64
N ASP A 516 -10.54 -10.13 3.16
CA ASP A 516 -11.08 -8.77 3.16
C ASP A 516 -10.57 -7.96 4.36
N MET A 517 -9.34 -7.43 4.25
CA MET A 517 -8.75 -6.57 5.29
C MET A 517 -9.37 -5.18 5.37
N LEU A 518 -9.87 -4.67 4.24
CA LEU A 518 -10.41 -3.32 4.12
C LEU A 518 -11.79 -3.36 3.44
N PRO A 519 -12.85 -3.78 4.17
CA PRO A 519 -14.23 -3.68 3.74
C PRO A 519 -14.59 -2.29 3.18
N GLN A 520 -15.60 -2.21 2.31
CA GLN A 520 -16.02 -0.98 1.60
C GLN A 520 -15.01 -0.40 0.60
N THR A 521 -13.79 -0.96 0.53
CA THR A 521 -12.77 -0.59 -0.46
C THR A 521 -12.53 -1.72 -1.46
N PRO A 522 -11.98 -1.43 -2.64
CA PRO A 522 -11.61 -2.46 -3.62
C PRO A 522 -10.32 -3.20 -3.24
N ARG A 523 -9.67 -2.81 -2.14
CA ARG A 523 -8.43 -3.45 -1.68
C ARG A 523 -8.72 -4.89 -1.26
N CYS A 524 -7.81 -5.78 -1.62
CA CYS A 524 -7.87 -7.19 -1.29
C CYS A 524 -6.48 -7.60 -0.82
N GLU A 525 -6.42 -8.33 0.28
CA GLU A 525 -5.23 -9.08 0.64
C GLU A 525 -5.40 -10.55 0.24
N ALA A 526 -4.30 -11.28 0.14
CA ALA A 526 -4.36 -12.72 -0.07
C ALA A 526 -3.15 -13.42 0.56
N VAL A 527 -3.40 -14.62 1.08
CA VAL A 527 -2.37 -15.58 1.48
C VAL A 527 -2.26 -16.65 0.40
N VAL A 528 -1.04 -16.92 -0.06
CA VAL A 528 -0.75 -18.01 -0.99
C VAL A 528 0.06 -19.08 -0.29
N LYS A 529 -0.43 -20.32 -0.32
CA LYS A 529 0.34 -21.50 0.06
C LYS A 529 1.15 -21.97 -1.14
N LEU A 530 2.47 -21.86 -1.05
CA LEU A 530 3.44 -22.38 -2.00
C LEU A 530 4.12 -23.60 -1.39
N VAL A 531 4.21 -24.67 -2.17
CA VAL A 531 4.87 -25.93 -1.78
C VAL A 531 5.98 -26.19 -2.77
N LEU A 532 7.16 -26.54 -2.29
CA LEU A 532 8.28 -26.90 -3.17
C LEU A 532 7.88 -28.09 -4.06
N ASN A 533 8.21 -28.03 -5.35
CA ASN A 533 7.98 -29.18 -6.24
C ASN A 533 8.88 -30.35 -5.82
N GLU A 534 8.29 -31.52 -5.65
CA GLU A 534 9.04 -32.77 -5.54
C GLU A 534 9.65 -33.06 -6.91
N ASN A 535 10.98 -33.13 -6.98
CA ASN A 535 11.72 -33.48 -8.19
C ASN A 535 11.66 -34.98 -8.48
#